data_AF-A0A0A7EHM1-F1
#
_entry.id   AF-A0A0A7EHM1-F1
#
_cell.length_a   1.000
_cell.length_b   1.000
_cell.length_c   1.000
_cell.angle_alpha   90.00
_cell.angle_beta   90.00
_cell.angle_gamma   90.00
#
_symmetry.space_group_name_H-M   'P 1'
#
loop_
_entity.id
_entity.type
_entity.pdbx_description
1 polymer ?
#
loop_
_entity_poly.entity_id
_entity_poly.type
_entity_poly.pdbx_seq_one_letter_code
_entity_poly.pdbx_strand_id
1 'polypeptide(L)'
;MISLYQLKNKLNKQAKDFSLLLDIPDLYAQGLWSRGVYSCIHFTQAHERLHEAFDSHNLNSILEHDSFKYLMINEYDDREIIESLHKRITSMASEIESLMLVDIDTLELISTIYKVLGLPEDAQFIVNTGADFRLEWRPYFDAFDDQLIVQYADLKLHGCYYRLIASKFPFEQLSIENVKKYMYINHVNHEGEFEGCISEGNSFSKHEDWLMLTFELFTSGKVSKIPFNPITFKIEGMRYLIYGFPLVPSLVSDWHKPELCLNVKNVDGDQKFIVRIDQQTLVFYARRVDTNFFNTIDYEEYISLYQSTVLSHFDVDNSLLKVDGVKYLSFFRPFCAEDMKGAYV
;
A
#
# COMPACT_ATOMS: atom_id res chain seq x y z
N MET A 1 6.34 -25.31 -23.01
CA MET A 1 5.86 -26.34 -22.06
C MET A 1 6.98 -26.61 -21.08
N ILE A 2 6.75 -26.36 -19.78
CA ILE A 2 7.77 -26.55 -18.74
C ILE A 2 8.01 -28.04 -18.48
N SER A 3 9.26 -28.43 -18.24
CA SER A 3 9.64 -29.82 -17.94
C SER A 3 9.53 -30.15 -16.45
N LEU A 4 9.37 -31.45 -16.12
CA LEU A 4 9.39 -31.93 -14.73
C LEU A 4 10.67 -31.50 -14.00
N TYR A 5 11.81 -31.56 -14.68
CA TYR A 5 13.10 -31.15 -14.13
C TYR A 5 13.11 -29.66 -13.75
N GLN A 6 12.55 -28.79 -14.59
CA GLN A 6 12.44 -27.36 -14.31
C GLN A 6 11.54 -27.09 -13.10
N LEU A 7 10.37 -27.75 -13.00
CA LEU A 7 9.47 -27.60 -11.85
C LEU A 7 10.10 -28.10 -10.54
N LYS A 8 10.78 -29.24 -10.57
CA LYS A 8 11.53 -29.75 -9.39
C LYS A 8 12.63 -28.79 -8.96
N ASN A 9 13.37 -28.23 -9.91
CA ASN A 9 14.40 -27.22 -9.61
C ASN A 9 13.79 -25.96 -9.03
N LYS A 10 12.65 -25.50 -9.55
CA LYS A 10 11.94 -24.34 -9.03
C LYS A 10 11.42 -24.58 -7.60
N LEU A 11 10.81 -25.74 -7.33
CA LEU A 11 10.39 -26.15 -5.99
C LEU A 11 11.57 -26.15 -4.99
N ASN A 12 12.71 -26.71 -5.39
CA ASN A 12 13.94 -26.72 -4.58
C ASN A 12 14.47 -25.30 -4.34
N LYS A 13 14.49 -24.47 -5.39
CA LYS A 13 14.93 -23.07 -5.30
C LYS A 13 14.04 -22.29 -4.35
N GLN A 14 12.73 -22.45 -4.41
CA GLN A 14 11.80 -21.77 -3.53
C GLN A 14 12.08 -22.05 -2.05
N ALA A 15 12.24 -23.32 -1.67
CA ALA A 15 12.56 -23.67 -0.29
C ALA A 15 13.92 -23.10 0.18
N LYS A 16 14.89 -23.04 -0.72
CA LYS A 16 16.22 -22.46 -0.44
C LYS A 16 16.16 -20.93 -0.30
N ASP A 17 15.44 -20.26 -1.19
CA ASP A 17 15.27 -18.80 -1.13
C ASP A 17 14.48 -18.41 0.13
N PHE A 18 13.47 -19.21 0.51
CA PHE A 18 12.74 -19.06 1.77
C PHE A 18 13.64 -19.21 3.00
N SER A 19 14.52 -20.22 3.01
CA SER A 19 15.54 -20.40 4.05
C SER A 19 16.46 -19.18 4.18
N LEU A 20 16.93 -18.65 3.05
CA LEU A 20 17.83 -17.51 3.02
C LEU A 20 17.17 -16.23 3.51
N LEU A 21 15.94 -15.94 3.06
CA LEU A 21 15.22 -14.71 3.39
C LEU A 21 14.86 -14.62 4.88
N LEU A 22 14.58 -15.75 5.53
CA LEU A 22 14.24 -15.79 6.96
C LEU A 22 15.42 -16.18 7.87
N ASP A 23 16.61 -16.40 7.30
CA ASP A 23 17.81 -16.87 8.01
C ASP A 23 17.55 -18.12 8.87
N ILE A 24 16.89 -19.13 8.29
CA ILE A 24 16.55 -20.40 8.96
C ILE A 24 17.20 -21.61 8.26
N PRO A 25 17.43 -22.75 8.95
CA PRO A 25 18.07 -23.92 8.32
C PRO A 25 17.29 -24.52 7.14
N ASP A 26 17.99 -24.94 6.08
CA ASP A 26 17.41 -25.50 4.84
C ASP A 26 16.35 -26.60 5.08
N LEU A 27 16.68 -27.61 5.91
CA LEU A 27 15.77 -28.72 6.20
C LEU A 27 14.50 -28.27 6.91
N TYR A 28 14.62 -27.23 7.75
CA TYR A 28 13.49 -26.66 8.45
C TYR A 28 12.59 -25.87 7.50
N ALA A 29 13.19 -25.01 6.67
CA ALA A 29 12.50 -24.29 5.60
C ALA A 29 11.76 -25.22 4.63
N GLN A 30 12.37 -26.33 4.20
CA GLN A 30 11.72 -27.33 3.34
C GLN A 30 10.45 -27.91 4.00
N GLY A 31 10.51 -28.20 5.30
CA GLY A 31 9.37 -28.68 6.06
C GLY A 31 8.23 -27.66 6.14
N LEU A 32 8.56 -26.40 6.46
CA LEU A 32 7.61 -25.29 6.54
C LEU A 32 6.97 -25.02 5.17
N TRP A 33 7.79 -24.87 4.13
CA TRP A 33 7.35 -24.56 2.77
C TRP A 33 6.46 -25.66 2.19
N SER A 34 6.86 -26.93 2.34
CA SER A 34 6.07 -28.09 1.90
C SER A 34 4.67 -28.09 2.52
N ARG A 35 4.57 -27.81 3.81
CA ARG A 35 3.30 -27.91 4.55
C ARG A 35 2.43 -26.68 4.32
N GLY A 36 2.96 -25.48 4.50
CA GLY A 36 2.18 -24.25 4.45
C GLY A 36 1.91 -23.70 3.05
N VAL A 37 2.73 -24.05 2.04
CA VAL A 37 2.47 -23.63 0.66
C VAL A 37 1.86 -24.76 -0.16
N TYR A 38 2.43 -25.96 -0.08
CA TYR A 38 2.03 -27.09 -0.93
C TYR A 38 1.09 -28.11 -0.27
N SER A 39 0.78 -27.94 1.02
CA SER A 39 -0.08 -28.87 1.78
C SER A 39 0.43 -30.32 1.73
N CYS A 40 1.75 -30.50 1.72
CA CYS A 40 2.44 -31.80 1.71
C CYS A 40 3.17 -32.01 3.04
N ILE A 41 3.06 -33.22 3.61
CA ILE A 41 3.60 -33.56 4.95
C ILE A 41 5.12 -33.47 4.98
N HIS A 42 5.77 -33.87 3.87
CA HIS A 42 7.21 -33.86 3.67
C HIS A 42 7.55 -33.30 2.30
N PHE A 43 8.72 -32.65 2.19
CA PHE A 43 9.16 -32.07 0.93
C PHE A 43 9.33 -33.11 -0.19
N THR A 44 9.72 -34.35 0.14
CA THR A 44 9.76 -35.48 -0.80
C THR A 44 8.40 -35.79 -1.42
N GLN A 45 7.31 -35.67 -0.64
CA GLN A 45 5.95 -35.90 -1.14
C GLN A 45 5.58 -34.89 -2.22
N ALA A 46 6.07 -33.64 -2.12
CA ALA A 46 5.84 -32.65 -3.16
C ALA A 46 6.54 -33.01 -4.48
N HIS A 47 7.73 -33.61 -4.41
CA HIS A 47 8.44 -34.14 -5.58
C HIS A 47 7.76 -35.35 -6.21
N GLU A 48 7.20 -36.24 -5.37
CA GLU A 48 6.44 -37.42 -5.80
C GLU A 48 5.17 -37.00 -6.56
N ARG A 49 4.39 -36.05 -6.02
CA ARG A 49 3.19 -35.53 -6.70
C ARG A 49 3.50 -34.90 -8.06
N LEU A 50 4.60 -34.16 -8.17
CA LEU A 50 5.04 -33.64 -9.47
C LEU A 50 5.39 -34.77 -10.44
N HIS A 51 6.01 -35.85 -9.96
CA HIS A 51 6.34 -37.00 -10.80
C HIS A 51 5.07 -37.68 -11.32
N GLU A 52 4.09 -37.94 -10.45
CA GLU A 52 2.81 -38.57 -10.79
C GLU A 52 2.02 -37.77 -11.83
N ALA A 53 1.99 -36.44 -11.70
CA ALA A 53 1.32 -35.56 -12.66
C ALA A 53 1.94 -35.62 -14.07
N PHE A 54 3.25 -35.80 -14.16
CA PHE A 54 3.96 -35.92 -15.44
C PHE A 54 3.86 -37.32 -16.05
N ASP A 55 3.97 -38.38 -15.25
CA ASP A 55 3.82 -39.76 -15.72
C ASP A 55 2.44 -40.01 -16.30
N SER A 56 1.41 -39.43 -15.66
CA SER A 56 0.02 -39.47 -16.13
C SER A 56 -0.29 -38.54 -17.31
N HIS A 57 0.70 -37.79 -17.82
CA HIS A 57 0.55 -36.76 -18.87
C HIS A 57 -0.52 -35.71 -18.52
N ASN A 58 -0.76 -35.47 -17.23
CA ASN A 58 -1.85 -34.64 -16.75
C ASN A 58 -1.32 -33.32 -16.18
N LEU A 59 -0.69 -32.50 -17.02
CA LEU A 59 -0.23 -31.17 -16.62
C LEU A 59 -1.37 -30.25 -16.16
N ASN A 60 -2.58 -30.43 -16.71
CA ASN A 60 -3.75 -29.69 -16.28
C ASN A 60 -4.07 -29.94 -14.80
N SER A 61 -3.82 -31.15 -14.28
CA SER A 61 -3.97 -31.41 -12.84
C SER A 61 -3.10 -30.51 -11.96
N ILE A 62 -1.94 -30.04 -12.44
CA ILE A 62 -1.09 -29.11 -11.66
C ILE A 62 -1.72 -27.73 -11.60
N LEU A 63 -2.28 -27.25 -12.72
CA LEU A 63 -2.95 -25.95 -12.82
C LEU A 63 -4.26 -25.90 -12.03
N GLU A 64 -4.99 -27.03 -12.00
CA GLU A 64 -6.24 -27.17 -11.26
C GLU A 64 -6.02 -27.47 -9.76
N HIS A 65 -4.81 -27.88 -9.36
CA HIS A 65 -4.51 -28.19 -7.97
C HIS A 65 -4.46 -26.93 -7.10
N ASP A 66 -5.09 -26.99 -5.92
CA ASP A 66 -5.23 -25.86 -4.99
C ASP A 66 -3.94 -25.12 -4.61
N SER A 67 -2.81 -25.83 -4.48
CA SER A 67 -1.50 -25.30 -4.10
C SER A 67 -0.44 -25.40 -5.20
N PHE A 68 -0.37 -26.51 -5.96
CA PHE A 68 0.70 -26.70 -6.95
C PHE A 68 0.63 -25.73 -8.13
N LYS A 69 -0.54 -25.16 -8.42
CA LYS A 69 -0.71 -24.11 -9.42
C LYS A 69 0.21 -22.90 -9.19
N TYR A 70 0.57 -22.58 -7.94
CA TYR A 70 1.46 -21.45 -7.64
C TYR A 70 2.89 -21.67 -8.13
N LEU A 71 3.32 -22.92 -8.35
CA LEU A 71 4.62 -23.21 -8.97
C LEU A 71 4.68 -22.74 -10.43
N MET A 72 3.52 -22.50 -11.06
CA MET A 72 3.40 -22.07 -12.46
C MET A 72 3.43 -20.55 -12.65
N ILE A 73 3.45 -19.75 -11.57
CA ILE A 73 3.64 -18.29 -11.64
C ILE A 73 4.96 -17.99 -12.36
N ASN A 74 4.98 -17.03 -13.30
CA ASN A 74 6.07 -16.73 -14.23
C ASN A 74 6.38 -17.80 -15.30
N GLU A 75 5.60 -18.88 -15.42
CA GLU A 75 5.78 -19.90 -16.46
C GLU A 75 4.64 -19.93 -17.49
N TYR A 76 3.51 -19.28 -17.17
CA TYR A 76 2.29 -19.25 -17.97
C TYR A 76 1.61 -17.87 -17.82
N ASP A 77 0.56 -17.59 -18.60
CA ASP A 77 -0.34 -16.46 -18.33
C ASP A 77 -1.03 -16.68 -16.97
N ASP A 78 -0.54 -16.00 -15.94
CA ASP A 78 -0.70 -16.36 -14.54
C ASP A 78 -1.62 -15.43 -13.78
N ARG A 79 -2.34 -14.53 -14.45
CA ARG A 79 -3.23 -13.56 -13.80
C ARG A 79 -4.22 -14.22 -12.84
N GLU A 80 -4.91 -15.27 -13.28
CA GLU A 80 -5.87 -16.01 -12.44
C GLU A 80 -5.18 -16.72 -11.25
N ILE A 81 -3.94 -17.20 -11.47
CA ILE A 81 -3.14 -17.86 -10.43
C ILE A 81 -2.70 -16.84 -9.38
N ILE A 82 -2.27 -15.65 -9.80
CA ILE A 82 -1.88 -14.54 -8.93
C ILE A 82 -3.09 -14.02 -8.14
N GLU A 83 -4.24 -13.83 -8.78
CA GLU A 83 -5.48 -13.45 -8.11
C GLU A 83 -5.91 -14.50 -7.08
N SER A 84 -5.76 -15.80 -7.39
CA SER A 84 -5.97 -16.88 -6.42
C SER A 84 -4.96 -16.84 -5.28
N LEU A 85 -3.70 -16.51 -5.55
CA LEU A 85 -2.66 -16.41 -4.54
C LEU A 85 -2.96 -15.28 -3.56
N HIS A 86 -3.36 -14.11 -4.04
CA HIS A 86 -3.72 -12.97 -3.19
C HIS A 86 -4.80 -13.29 -2.16
N LYS A 87 -5.74 -14.19 -2.50
CA LYS A 87 -6.80 -14.68 -1.60
C LYS A 87 -6.28 -15.68 -0.57
N ARG A 88 -5.22 -16.44 -0.89
CA ARG A 88 -4.69 -17.53 -0.04
C ARG A 88 -3.46 -17.14 0.78
N ILE A 89 -2.75 -16.07 0.39
CA ILE A 89 -1.45 -15.70 0.96
C ILE A 89 -1.46 -15.55 2.49
N THR A 90 -2.52 -14.94 3.05
CA THR A 90 -2.65 -14.75 4.50
C THR A 90 -2.82 -16.09 5.21
N SER A 91 -3.64 -17.00 4.64
CA SER A 91 -3.77 -18.36 5.18
C SER A 91 -2.47 -19.14 5.09
N MET A 92 -1.71 -19.02 3.99
CA MET A 92 -0.38 -19.65 3.88
C MET A 92 0.59 -19.14 4.94
N ALA A 93 0.61 -17.83 5.17
CA ALA A 93 1.45 -17.23 6.21
C ALA A 93 1.06 -17.78 7.58
N SER A 94 -0.23 -17.80 7.94
CA SER A 94 -0.70 -18.36 9.22
C SER A 94 -0.41 -19.86 9.35
N GLU A 95 -0.52 -20.65 8.27
CA GLU A 95 -0.16 -22.07 8.27
C GLU A 95 1.33 -22.26 8.57
N ILE A 96 2.21 -21.47 7.94
CA ILE A 96 3.64 -21.50 8.20
C ILE A 96 3.94 -21.06 9.64
N GLU A 97 3.44 -19.90 10.04
CA GLU A 97 3.62 -19.29 11.37
C GLU A 97 3.24 -20.28 12.49
N SER A 98 2.13 -21.02 12.34
CA SER A 98 1.71 -22.05 13.31
C SER A 98 2.69 -23.21 13.49
N LEU A 99 3.59 -23.41 12.54
CA LEU A 99 4.64 -24.44 12.54
C LEU A 99 6.01 -23.85 12.91
N MET A 100 6.12 -22.52 13.02
CA MET A 100 7.36 -21.84 13.32
C MET A 100 7.71 -21.95 14.81
N LEU A 101 9.01 -22.11 15.09
CA LEU A 101 9.57 -22.09 16.44
C LEU A 101 10.06 -20.69 16.84
N VAL A 102 10.07 -19.76 15.88
CA VAL A 102 10.51 -18.38 16.04
C VAL A 102 9.35 -17.47 15.63
N ASP A 103 9.13 -16.41 16.40
CA ASP A 103 8.12 -15.41 16.09
C ASP A 103 8.64 -14.50 14.96
N ILE A 104 7.87 -14.40 13.89
CA ILE A 104 8.13 -13.51 12.74
C ILE A 104 6.86 -12.71 12.49
N ASP A 105 7.01 -11.44 12.11
CA ASP A 105 5.87 -10.61 11.76
C ASP A 105 5.11 -11.19 10.55
N THR A 106 3.78 -11.27 10.63
CA THR A 106 2.97 -11.89 9.59
C THR A 106 3.09 -11.15 8.23
N LEU A 107 3.28 -9.81 8.22
CA LEU A 107 3.51 -9.06 6.98
C LEU A 107 4.89 -9.38 6.38
N GLU A 108 5.91 -9.53 7.22
CA GLU A 108 7.25 -9.98 6.79
C GLU A 108 7.18 -11.37 6.15
N LEU A 109 6.43 -12.29 6.75
CA LEU A 109 6.22 -13.63 6.21
C LEU A 109 5.45 -13.60 4.88
N ILE A 110 4.38 -12.80 4.77
CA ILE A 110 3.63 -12.59 3.52
C ILE A 110 4.55 -12.04 2.41
N SER A 111 5.37 -11.04 2.73
CA SER A 111 6.35 -10.46 1.80
C SER A 111 7.34 -11.52 1.30
N THR A 112 7.85 -12.34 2.23
CA THR A 112 8.78 -13.42 1.93
C THR A 112 8.15 -14.47 1.01
N ILE A 113 6.90 -14.88 1.25
CA ILE A 113 6.21 -15.84 0.38
C ILE A 113 6.06 -15.27 -1.05
N TYR A 114 5.66 -14.00 -1.20
CA TYR A 114 5.60 -13.37 -2.52
C TYR A 114 6.97 -13.35 -3.23
N LYS A 115 8.05 -12.95 -2.53
CA LYS A 115 9.42 -12.96 -3.08
C LYS A 115 9.79 -14.34 -3.60
N VAL A 116 9.57 -15.37 -2.80
CA VAL A 116 9.89 -16.77 -3.12
C VAL A 116 9.08 -17.29 -4.30
N LEU A 117 7.81 -16.89 -4.42
CA LEU A 117 6.95 -17.25 -5.56
C LEU A 117 7.26 -16.44 -6.83
N GLY A 118 8.19 -15.48 -6.78
CA GLY A 118 8.63 -14.69 -7.93
C GLY A 118 7.77 -13.46 -8.17
N LEU A 119 7.17 -12.90 -7.12
CA LEU A 119 6.34 -11.69 -7.15
C LEU A 119 6.96 -10.58 -6.29
N PRO A 120 8.12 -10.03 -6.69
CA PRO A 120 8.84 -9.05 -5.87
C PRO A 120 8.10 -7.71 -5.74
N GLU A 121 7.27 -7.31 -6.70
CA GLU A 121 6.48 -6.08 -6.58
C GLU A 121 5.36 -6.23 -5.54
N ASP A 122 4.63 -7.35 -5.56
CA ASP A 122 3.60 -7.67 -4.56
C ASP A 122 4.19 -7.80 -3.16
N ALA A 123 5.40 -8.36 -3.04
CA ALA A 123 6.12 -8.44 -1.78
C ALA A 123 6.42 -7.06 -1.15
N GLN A 124 6.54 -6.03 -1.98
CA GLN A 124 6.77 -4.64 -1.58
C GLN A 124 5.48 -3.82 -1.57
N PHE A 125 4.32 -4.47 -1.77
CA PHE A 125 3.02 -3.83 -1.90
C PHE A 125 3.01 -2.71 -2.96
N ILE A 126 3.78 -2.89 -4.05
CA ILE A 126 3.81 -1.98 -5.19
C ILE A 126 2.61 -2.25 -6.07
N VAL A 127 1.87 -1.19 -6.41
CA VAL A 127 0.67 -1.27 -7.24
C VAL A 127 0.83 -0.37 -8.46
N ASN A 128 0.85 -0.96 -9.65
CA ASN A 128 0.84 -0.24 -10.91
C ASN A 128 -0.62 -0.05 -11.35
N THR A 129 -1.10 1.19 -11.42
CA THR A 129 -2.51 1.45 -11.69
C THR A 129 -2.91 1.29 -13.16
N GLY A 130 -1.93 1.13 -14.06
CA GLY A 130 -2.15 1.00 -15.50
C GLY A 130 -2.53 2.33 -16.19
N ALA A 131 -2.65 2.30 -17.52
CA ALA A 131 -2.85 3.49 -18.35
C ALA A 131 -4.27 4.11 -18.25
N ASP A 132 -5.24 3.32 -17.80
CA ASP A 132 -6.64 3.73 -17.68
C ASP A 132 -6.95 4.42 -16.35
N PHE A 133 -6.03 4.33 -15.37
CA PHE A 133 -6.16 5.03 -14.10
C PHE A 133 -5.61 6.45 -14.23
N ARG A 134 -6.50 7.44 -14.24
CA ARG A 134 -6.13 8.86 -14.35
C ARG A 134 -6.83 9.69 -13.29
N LEU A 135 -6.04 10.51 -12.60
CA LEU A 135 -6.56 11.49 -11.66
C LEU A 135 -6.98 12.75 -12.41
N GLU A 136 -8.23 13.17 -12.23
CA GLU A 136 -8.73 14.43 -12.76
C GLU A 136 -8.53 15.54 -11.73
N TRP A 137 -7.47 16.33 -11.90
CA TRP A 137 -7.15 17.46 -11.02
C TRP A 137 -8.03 18.67 -11.32
N ARG A 138 -8.56 19.29 -10.27
CA ARG A 138 -9.40 20.49 -10.36
C ARG A 138 -8.97 21.53 -9.34
N PRO A 139 -9.14 22.84 -9.63
CA PRO A 139 -8.99 23.89 -8.63
C PRO A 139 -9.83 23.62 -7.40
N TYR A 140 -9.22 23.81 -6.24
CA TYR A 140 -9.88 23.68 -4.95
C TYR A 140 -10.41 25.02 -4.42
N PHE A 141 -9.69 26.09 -4.75
CA PHE A 141 -10.09 27.48 -4.53
C PHE A 141 -10.10 28.20 -5.89
N ASP A 142 -11.23 28.14 -6.61
CA ASP A 142 -11.41 28.70 -7.96
C ASP A 142 -11.45 30.24 -7.99
N ALA A 143 -11.72 30.86 -6.85
CA ALA A 143 -11.71 32.30 -6.70
C ALA A 143 -10.31 32.91 -6.54
N PHE A 144 -9.25 32.09 -6.45
CA PHE A 144 -7.86 32.55 -6.45
C PHE A 144 -7.40 32.94 -7.87
N ASP A 145 -6.55 33.97 -7.96
CA ASP A 145 -5.89 34.37 -9.21
C ASP A 145 -5.07 33.21 -9.81
N ASP A 146 -4.35 32.47 -8.95
CA ASP A 146 -3.74 31.19 -9.30
C ASP A 146 -4.63 30.04 -8.81
N GLN A 147 -5.64 29.69 -9.60
CA GLN A 147 -6.56 28.58 -9.34
C GLN A 147 -5.85 27.22 -9.16
N LEU A 148 -4.59 27.10 -9.59
CA LEU A 148 -3.80 25.87 -9.51
C LEU A 148 -2.93 25.82 -8.24
N ILE A 149 -3.06 26.79 -7.33
CA ILE A 149 -2.32 26.82 -6.06
C ILE A 149 -2.65 25.62 -5.17
N VAL A 150 -3.93 25.24 -5.13
CA VAL A 150 -4.42 24.04 -4.47
C VAL A 150 -5.39 23.36 -5.42
N GLN A 151 -5.15 22.09 -5.68
CA GLN A 151 -6.00 21.26 -6.52
C GLN A 151 -6.46 20.04 -5.74
N TYR A 152 -7.52 19.41 -6.22
CA TYR A 152 -7.98 18.13 -5.70
C TYR A 152 -8.30 17.14 -6.82
N ALA A 153 -8.25 15.86 -6.47
CA ALA A 153 -8.74 14.76 -7.30
C ALA A 153 -9.38 13.70 -6.39
N ASP A 154 -10.52 13.16 -6.81
CA ASP A 154 -11.20 12.10 -6.08
C ASP A 154 -10.91 10.73 -6.71
N LEU A 155 -10.79 9.69 -5.87
CA LEU A 155 -10.65 8.29 -6.30
C LEU A 155 -11.51 7.38 -5.44
N LYS A 156 -11.77 6.16 -5.92
CA LYS A 156 -12.50 5.12 -5.17
C LYS A 156 -11.55 4.03 -4.71
N LEU A 157 -11.70 3.57 -3.47
CA LEU A 157 -10.94 2.47 -2.88
C LEU A 157 -11.85 1.66 -1.96
N HIS A 158 -12.01 0.35 -2.22
CA HIS A 158 -12.86 -0.54 -1.42
C HIS A 158 -14.28 -0.01 -1.14
N GLY A 159 -14.89 0.69 -2.10
CA GLY A 159 -16.22 1.28 -1.93
C GLY A 159 -16.27 2.61 -1.18
N CYS A 160 -15.14 3.08 -0.64
CA CYS A 160 -14.99 4.41 -0.06
C CYS A 160 -14.42 5.39 -1.11
N TYR A 161 -14.76 6.66 -0.97
CA TYR A 161 -14.14 7.73 -1.76
C TYR A 161 -12.99 8.34 -0.96
N TYR A 162 -11.92 8.71 -1.67
CA TYR A 162 -10.80 9.47 -1.12
C TYR A 162 -10.63 10.73 -1.93
N ARG A 163 -10.28 11.82 -1.24
CA ARG A 163 -9.84 13.06 -1.86
C ARG A 163 -8.33 13.18 -1.70
N LEU A 164 -7.64 13.38 -2.82
CA LEU A 164 -6.25 13.81 -2.84
C LEU A 164 -6.24 15.34 -2.95
N ILE A 165 -5.52 16.01 -2.05
CA ILE A 165 -5.26 17.45 -2.09
C ILE A 165 -3.82 17.67 -2.52
N ALA A 166 -3.64 18.40 -3.61
CA ALA A 166 -2.35 18.78 -4.17
C ALA A 166 -2.07 20.25 -3.89
N SER A 167 -1.10 20.52 -3.02
CA SER A 167 -0.65 21.87 -2.68
C SER A 167 0.60 22.23 -3.48
N LYS A 168 0.53 23.30 -4.29
CA LYS A 168 1.62 23.72 -5.17
C LYS A 168 2.85 24.10 -4.35
N PHE A 169 4.02 23.69 -4.82
CA PHE A 169 5.29 23.99 -4.17
C PHE A 169 6.39 24.20 -5.22
N PRO A 170 6.82 25.45 -5.50
CA PRO A 170 7.69 25.72 -6.64
C PRO A 170 9.18 25.43 -6.39
N PHE A 171 9.62 25.29 -5.14
CA PHE A 171 11.05 25.19 -4.83
C PHE A 171 11.61 23.80 -5.15
N GLU A 172 12.90 23.75 -5.48
CA GLU A 172 13.60 22.49 -5.72
C GLU A 172 13.87 21.72 -4.43
N GLN A 173 14.25 22.46 -3.37
CA GLN A 173 14.50 21.88 -2.06
C GLN A 173 13.26 22.03 -1.18
N LEU A 174 12.77 20.88 -0.74
CA LEU A 174 11.61 20.78 0.11
C LEU A 174 12.03 20.84 1.59
N SER A 175 11.53 21.85 2.31
CA SER A 175 11.78 22.04 3.75
C SER A 175 10.55 22.66 4.42
N ILE A 176 10.37 22.43 5.71
CA ILE A 176 9.28 23.02 6.52
C ILE A 176 9.29 24.55 6.37
N GLU A 177 10.46 25.17 6.45
CA GLU A 177 10.61 26.62 6.34
C GLU A 177 10.19 27.13 4.95
N ASN A 178 10.58 26.45 3.88
CA ASN A 178 10.21 26.85 2.51
C ASN A 178 8.71 26.70 2.26
N VAL A 179 8.11 25.59 2.71
CA VAL A 179 6.66 25.36 2.57
C VAL A 179 5.89 26.41 3.37
N LYS A 180 6.28 26.63 4.63
CA LYS A 180 5.66 27.63 5.51
C LYS A 180 5.74 29.03 4.92
N LYS A 181 6.91 29.45 4.46
CA LYS A 181 7.10 30.78 3.85
C LYS A 181 6.25 30.93 2.59
N TYR A 182 6.17 29.90 1.76
CA TYR A 182 5.39 29.93 0.53
C TYR A 182 3.90 30.03 0.80
N MET A 183 3.38 29.20 1.70
CA MET A 183 1.95 29.22 2.04
C MET A 183 1.58 30.53 2.73
N TYR A 184 2.42 31.03 3.64
CA TYR A 184 2.19 32.31 4.30
C TYR A 184 2.13 33.49 3.31
N ILE A 185 3.03 33.55 2.33
CA ILE A 185 2.99 34.62 1.31
C ILE A 185 1.69 34.55 0.51
N ASN A 186 1.27 33.34 0.13
CA ASN A 186 0.01 33.17 -0.59
C ASN A 186 -1.19 33.50 0.29
N HIS A 187 -1.17 33.18 1.59
CA HIS A 187 -2.23 33.58 2.51
C HIS A 187 -2.31 35.10 2.62
N VAL A 188 -1.22 35.80 2.94
CA VAL A 188 -1.22 37.27 3.12
C VAL A 188 -1.63 38.01 1.85
N ASN A 189 -1.24 37.52 0.68
CA ASN A 189 -1.61 38.14 -0.59
C ASN A 189 -3.11 38.01 -0.92
N HIS A 190 -3.85 37.16 -0.19
CA HIS A 190 -5.26 36.86 -0.44
C HIS A 190 -6.10 37.02 0.84
N GLU A 191 -5.77 37.99 1.71
CA GLU A 191 -6.57 38.35 2.89
C GLU A 191 -8.04 38.60 2.50
N GLY A 192 -8.91 37.61 2.78
CA GLY A 192 -10.36 37.73 2.60
C GLY A 192 -11.02 36.49 1.99
N GLU A 193 -11.52 35.60 2.85
CA GLU A 193 -12.67 34.69 2.65
C GLU A 193 -12.94 34.14 1.24
N PHE A 194 -11.95 33.53 0.59
CA PHE A 194 -12.24 32.65 -0.54
C PHE A 194 -12.67 31.30 0.00
N GLU A 195 -13.98 31.06 -0.04
CA GLU A 195 -14.53 29.74 0.26
C GLU A 195 -14.07 28.72 -0.79
N GLY A 196 -13.64 27.54 -0.33
CA GLY A 196 -13.39 26.41 -1.23
C GLY A 196 -14.65 26.06 -2.01
N CYS A 197 -14.50 25.66 -3.27
CA CYS A 197 -15.63 25.52 -4.21
C CYS A 197 -16.56 24.33 -3.90
N ILE A 198 -16.22 23.53 -2.89
CA ILE A 198 -16.86 22.22 -2.62
C ILE A 198 -17.47 22.19 -1.22
N SER A 199 -16.78 22.75 -0.23
CA SER A 199 -17.18 22.73 1.18
C SER A 199 -17.44 24.15 1.68
N GLU A 200 -18.69 24.46 2.02
CA GLU A 200 -19.08 25.75 2.59
C GLU A 200 -18.23 26.07 3.84
N GLY A 201 -17.73 27.31 3.95
CA GLY A 201 -16.94 27.78 5.10
C GLY A 201 -15.48 27.30 5.17
N ASN A 202 -14.94 26.68 4.12
CA ASN A 202 -13.52 26.35 4.04
C ASN A 202 -12.69 27.53 3.51
N SER A 203 -11.61 27.91 4.19
CA SER A 203 -10.73 29.01 3.77
C SER A 203 -9.31 28.52 3.50
N PHE A 204 -8.57 29.28 2.68
CA PHE A 204 -7.15 29.00 2.43
C PHE A 204 -6.31 28.95 3.71
N SER A 205 -6.63 29.78 4.73
CA SER A 205 -5.95 29.74 6.03
C SER A 205 -6.11 28.38 6.73
N LYS A 206 -7.30 27.77 6.69
CA LYS A 206 -7.52 26.44 7.28
C LYS A 206 -6.72 25.37 6.54
N HIS A 207 -6.63 25.49 5.21
CA HIS A 207 -5.81 24.61 4.39
C HIS A 207 -4.31 24.76 4.69
N GLU A 208 -3.80 25.98 4.84
CA GLU A 208 -2.43 26.24 5.25
C GLU A 208 -2.13 25.56 6.59
N ASP A 209 -2.97 25.77 7.61
CA ASP A 209 -2.80 25.17 8.94
C ASP A 209 -2.78 23.64 8.86
N TRP A 210 -3.75 23.05 8.14
CA TRP A 210 -3.81 21.60 7.96
C TRP A 210 -2.58 21.05 7.24
N LEU A 211 -2.14 21.70 6.16
CA LEU A 211 -0.98 21.26 5.38
C LEU A 211 0.28 21.31 6.23
N MET A 212 0.46 22.37 7.03
CA MET A 212 1.62 22.50 7.91
C MET A 212 1.63 21.44 9.01
N LEU A 213 0.51 21.20 9.68
CA LEU A 213 0.37 20.13 10.68
C LEU A 213 0.67 18.75 10.08
N THR A 214 0.09 18.47 8.90
CA THR A 214 0.27 17.23 8.17
C THR A 214 1.70 17.03 7.72
N PHE A 215 2.32 18.07 7.17
CA PHE A 215 3.70 17.99 6.69
C PHE A 215 4.68 17.80 7.85
N GLU A 216 4.53 18.57 8.94
CA GLU A 216 5.33 18.45 10.16
C GLU A 216 5.22 17.05 10.79
N LEU A 217 4.03 16.44 10.81
CA LEU A 217 3.83 15.08 11.32
C LEU A 217 4.82 14.10 10.69
N PHE A 218 4.92 14.12 9.36
CA PHE A 218 5.77 13.17 8.65
C PHE A 218 7.25 13.56 8.74
N THR A 219 7.60 14.84 8.63
CA THR A 219 9.01 15.27 8.62
C THR A 219 9.67 15.30 10.00
N SER A 220 8.91 15.50 11.07
CA SER A 220 9.46 15.65 12.43
C SER A 220 9.96 14.36 13.07
N GLY A 221 9.69 13.19 12.44
CA GLY A 221 10.03 11.89 13.01
C GLY A 221 9.19 11.50 14.22
N LYS A 222 8.11 12.25 14.53
CA LYS A 222 7.15 11.89 15.59
C LYS A 222 6.51 10.52 15.36
N VAL A 223 6.34 10.14 14.08
CA VAL A 223 5.71 8.87 13.70
C VAL A 223 6.71 7.83 13.16
N SER A 224 7.90 8.25 12.73
CA SER A 224 8.93 7.35 12.20
C SER A 224 10.31 7.68 12.76
N LYS A 225 11.08 6.63 13.10
CA LYS A 225 12.48 6.78 13.54
C LYS A 225 13.40 7.46 12.50
N ILE A 226 12.97 7.50 11.24
CA ILE A 226 13.71 8.09 10.12
C ILE A 226 12.93 9.31 9.61
N PRO A 227 13.58 10.47 9.42
CA PRO A 227 12.95 11.64 8.82
C PRO A 227 12.41 11.35 7.42
N PHE A 228 11.17 11.76 7.17
CA PHE A 228 10.52 11.65 5.87
C PHE A 228 10.98 12.77 4.94
N ASN A 229 11.50 12.40 3.76
CA ASN A 229 11.87 13.33 2.69
C ASN A 229 10.93 13.13 1.49
N PRO A 230 9.79 13.84 1.40
CA PRO A 230 8.82 13.59 0.36
C PRO A 230 9.34 13.98 -1.03
N ILE A 231 8.96 13.18 -2.00
CA ILE A 231 9.10 13.47 -3.42
C ILE A 231 7.83 14.18 -3.89
N THR A 232 8.02 15.29 -4.60
CA THR A 232 6.91 16.07 -5.16
C THR A 232 6.24 15.34 -6.32
N PHE A 233 4.92 15.47 -6.41
CA PHE A 233 4.15 15.05 -7.57
C PHE A 233 4.06 16.19 -8.58
N LYS A 234 4.17 15.91 -9.87
CA LYS A 234 4.04 16.85 -10.97
C LYS A 234 2.64 16.81 -11.56
N ILE A 235 1.98 17.97 -11.59
CA ILE A 235 0.71 18.17 -12.29
C ILE A 235 0.97 19.28 -13.30
N GLU A 236 0.77 18.98 -14.59
CA GLU A 236 1.03 19.92 -15.70
C GLU A 236 2.43 20.57 -15.64
N GLY A 237 3.44 19.80 -15.22
CA GLY A 237 4.84 20.25 -15.09
C GLY A 237 5.17 21.01 -13.81
N MET A 238 4.16 21.40 -13.01
CA MET A 238 4.33 22.08 -11.73
C MET A 238 4.42 21.07 -10.58
N ARG A 239 5.19 21.39 -9.54
CA ARG A 239 5.44 20.51 -8.39
C ARG A 239 4.38 20.73 -7.30
N TYR A 240 3.94 19.62 -6.69
CA TYR A 240 2.91 19.57 -5.66
C TYR A 240 3.29 18.61 -4.55
N LEU A 241 2.87 18.95 -3.33
CA LEU A 241 2.76 18.01 -2.21
C LEU A 241 1.34 17.43 -2.22
N ILE A 242 1.22 16.10 -2.25
CA ILE A 242 -0.07 15.41 -2.28
C ILE A 242 -0.29 14.64 -1.00
N TYR A 243 -1.37 14.96 -0.31
CA TYR A 243 -1.92 14.18 0.78
C TYR A 243 -3.35 13.80 0.44
N GLY A 244 -3.88 12.74 1.05
CA GLY A 244 -5.27 12.39 0.84
C GLY A 244 -5.87 11.61 1.97
N PHE A 245 -7.19 11.59 2.02
CA PHE A 245 -7.96 11.10 3.15
C PHE A 245 -9.33 10.57 2.69
N PRO A 246 -10.00 9.73 3.50
CA PRO A 246 -11.39 9.34 3.24
C PRO A 246 -12.28 10.58 3.14
N LEU A 247 -13.13 10.65 2.12
CA LEU A 247 -13.95 11.81 1.80
C LEU A 247 -15.40 11.60 2.25
N VAL A 248 -16.02 12.63 2.85
CA VAL A 248 -17.45 12.60 3.18
C VAL A 248 -18.26 12.34 1.90
N PRO A 249 -19.16 11.32 1.87
CA PRO A 249 -19.89 10.97 0.65
C PRO A 249 -20.67 12.12 -0.01
N SER A 250 -21.14 13.10 0.77
CA SER A 250 -21.86 14.28 0.25
C SER A 250 -20.97 15.31 -0.45
N LEU A 251 -19.65 15.25 -0.27
CA LEU A 251 -18.67 16.16 -0.87
C LEU A 251 -17.97 15.56 -2.09
N VAL A 252 -18.32 14.33 -2.46
CA VAL A 252 -17.78 13.63 -3.64
C VAL A 252 -18.13 14.44 -4.89
N SER A 253 -17.12 14.72 -5.71
CA SER A 253 -17.33 15.46 -6.96
C SER A 253 -18.23 14.70 -7.93
N ASP A 254 -18.84 15.35 -8.93
CA ASP A 254 -19.75 14.68 -9.87
C ASP A 254 -19.04 13.92 -11.01
N TRP A 255 -17.73 14.10 -11.17
CA TRP A 255 -16.95 13.61 -12.31
C TRP A 255 -16.56 12.13 -12.18
N HIS A 256 -15.77 11.62 -13.12
CA HIS A 256 -15.25 10.26 -13.03
C HIS A 256 -14.25 10.14 -11.86
N LYS A 257 -14.31 9.03 -11.12
CA LYS A 257 -13.36 8.70 -10.05
C LYS A 257 -12.76 7.34 -10.41
N PRO A 258 -11.46 7.28 -10.70
CA PRO A 258 -10.84 6.00 -10.98
C PRO A 258 -10.90 5.10 -9.74
N GLU A 259 -11.12 3.81 -9.94
CA GLU A 259 -11.11 2.82 -8.87
C GLU A 259 -9.71 2.26 -8.69
N LEU A 260 -9.15 2.46 -7.50
CA LEU A 260 -7.88 1.87 -7.09
C LEU A 260 -8.16 0.52 -6.45
N CYS A 261 -7.56 -0.54 -6.99
CA CYS A 261 -7.66 -1.88 -6.44
C CYS A 261 -6.43 -2.17 -5.59
N LEU A 262 -6.59 -2.18 -4.26
CA LEU A 262 -5.55 -2.60 -3.33
C LEU A 262 -5.97 -3.89 -2.62
N ASN A 263 -4.99 -4.71 -2.27
CA ASN A 263 -5.20 -5.95 -1.52
C ASN A 263 -4.82 -5.75 -0.05
N VAL A 264 -5.58 -4.91 0.67
CA VAL A 264 -5.38 -4.69 2.12
C VAL A 264 -5.59 -6.01 2.88
N LYS A 265 -4.58 -6.45 3.60
CA LYS A 265 -4.57 -7.73 4.32
C LYS A 265 -5.09 -7.54 5.73
N ASN A 266 -5.88 -8.50 6.21
CA ASN A 266 -6.39 -8.51 7.58
C ASN A 266 -5.37 -9.11 8.55
N VAL A 267 -4.26 -8.40 8.73
CA VAL A 267 -3.16 -8.74 9.64
C VAL A 267 -2.83 -7.52 10.49
N ASP A 268 -2.16 -7.74 11.63
CA ASP A 268 -1.66 -6.63 12.43
C ASP A 268 -0.48 -5.93 11.74
N GLY A 269 -0.21 -4.69 12.14
CA GLY A 269 0.89 -3.89 11.61
C GLY A 269 0.50 -2.88 10.51
N ASP A 270 1.51 -2.11 10.10
CA ASP A 270 1.40 -1.01 9.15
C ASP A 270 1.56 -1.51 7.72
N GLN A 271 0.52 -1.36 6.90
CA GLN A 271 0.59 -1.68 5.47
C GLN A 271 0.81 -0.41 4.66
N LYS A 272 1.87 -0.39 3.86
CA LYS A 272 2.27 0.74 3.01
C LYS A 272 2.27 0.30 1.56
N PHE A 273 1.28 0.73 0.80
CA PHE A 273 1.17 0.43 -0.62
C PHE A 273 1.82 1.55 -1.43
N ILE A 274 2.79 1.19 -2.27
CA ILE A 274 3.48 2.12 -3.17
C ILE A 274 2.68 2.16 -4.47
N VAL A 275 1.83 3.19 -4.62
CA VAL A 275 0.90 3.34 -5.73
C VAL A 275 1.57 4.13 -6.84
N ARG A 276 1.89 3.45 -7.95
CA ARG A 276 2.47 4.05 -9.15
C ARG A 276 1.35 4.49 -10.10
N ILE A 277 1.22 5.81 -10.26
CA ILE A 277 0.27 6.50 -11.13
C ILE A 277 1.09 7.14 -12.25
N ASP A 278 1.00 6.59 -13.46
CA ASP A 278 1.90 6.89 -14.58
C ASP A 278 3.39 6.74 -14.18
N GLN A 279 4.15 7.84 -14.22
CA GLN A 279 5.57 7.88 -13.85
C GLN A 279 5.79 8.38 -12.41
N GLN A 280 4.72 8.49 -11.62
CA GLN A 280 4.70 9.16 -10.33
C GLN A 280 4.20 8.21 -9.26
N THR A 281 4.52 8.53 -8.00
CA THR A 281 4.27 7.60 -6.90
C THR A 281 3.66 8.31 -5.71
N LEU A 282 2.63 7.69 -5.15
CA LEU A 282 2.06 8.02 -3.85
C LEU A 282 2.16 6.81 -2.93
N VAL A 283 2.02 7.02 -1.63
CA VAL A 283 1.88 5.93 -0.67
C VAL A 283 0.49 5.96 -0.08
N PHE A 284 -0.22 4.84 -0.20
CA PHE A 284 -1.41 4.58 0.58
C PHE A 284 -1.02 3.83 1.85
N TYR A 285 -1.38 4.40 2.99
CA TYR A 285 -1.14 3.81 4.30
C TYR A 285 -2.45 3.20 4.82
N ALA A 286 -2.37 2.00 5.38
CA ALA A 286 -3.47 1.36 6.08
C ALA A 286 -2.95 0.67 7.35
N ARG A 287 -3.56 0.98 8.49
CA ARG A 287 -3.30 0.32 9.76
C ARG A 287 -4.59 -0.16 10.39
N ARG A 288 -4.64 -1.43 10.77
CA ARG A 288 -5.82 -2.06 11.36
C ARG A 288 -6.14 -1.49 12.74
N VAL A 289 -7.35 -0.97 12.94
CA VAL A 289 -7.86 -0.41 14.20
C VAL A 289 -8.86 -1.39 14.79
N ASP A 290 -8.38 -2.39 15.52
CA ASP A 290 -9.23 -3.35 16.25
C ASP A 290 -8.76 -3.45 17.70
N THR A 291 -9.69 -3.39 18.65
CA THR A 291 -9.42 -3.31 20.10
C THR A 291 -8.98 -4.65 20.70
N ASN A 292 -9.09 -5.75 19.96
CA ASN A 292 -8.92 -7.11 20.48
C ASN A 292 -7.54 -7.73 20.22
N PHE A 293 -6.63 -7.03 19.55
CA PHE A 293 -5.26 -7.51 19.31
C PHE A 293 -4.30 -6.95 20.37
N PHE A 294 -3.47 -7.83 20.95
CA PHE A 294 -2.54 -7.52 22.02
C PHE A 294 -1.45 -6.56 21.53
N ASN A 295 -1.59 -5.24 21.78
CA ASN A 295 -0.61 -4.27 21.30
C ASN A 295 0.15 -3.52 22.40
N THR A 296 1.47 -3.47 22.19
CA THR A 296 2.55 -2.85 22.97
C THR A 296 2.77 -1.36 22.65
N ILE A 297 1.91 -0.77 21.82
CA ILE A 297 1.89 0.65 21.44
C ILE A 297 0.66 1.29 22.07
N ASP A 298 0.79 2.50 22.62
CA ASP A 298 -0.37 3.31 23.01
C ASP A 298 -1.16 3.70 21.75
N TYR A 299 -2.10 2.82 21.42
CA TYR A 299 -2.85 2.84 20.17
C TYR A 299 -3.75 4.08 20.07
N GLU A 300 -4.20 4.57 21.22
CA GLU A 300 -5.07 5.73 21.34
C GLU A 300 -4.31 7.01 21.01
N GLU A 301 -3.08 7.17 21.52
CA GLU A 301 -2.21 8.31 21.20
C GLU A 301 -1.85 8.31 19.70
N TYR A 302 -1.53 7.15 19.14
CA TYR A 302 -1.16 7.01 17.73
C TYR A 302 -2.32 7.40 16.79
N ILE A 303 -3.53 6.90 17.04
CA ILE A 303 -4.72 7.27 16.25
C ILE A 303 -5.04 8.76 16.42
N SER A 304 -5.04 9.25 17.65
CA SER A 304 -5.37 10.65 17.96
C SER A 304 -4.43 11.62 17.25
N LEU A 305 -3.17 11.24 17.08
CA LEU A 305 -2.19 12.02 16.33
C LEU A 305 -2.57 12.16 14.84
N TYR A 306 -2.99 11.08 14.16
CA TYR A 306 -3.45 11.16 12.78
C TYR A 306 -4.80 11.87 12.63
N GLN A 307 -5.70 11.70 13.61
CA GLN A 307 -6.98 12.40 13.69
C GLN A 307 -6.82 13.91 13.82
N SER A 308 -5.84 14.37 14.61
CA SER A 308 -5.55 15.80 14.78
C SER A 308 -4.72 16.43 13.65
N THR A 309 -4.23 15.63 12.70
CA THR A 309 -3.36 16.08 11.61
C THR A 309 -3.91 15.73 10.23
N VAL A 310 -3.54 14.60 9.63
CA VAL A 310 -3.95 14.24 8.26
C VAL A 310 -5.48 14.20 8.12
N LEU A 311 -6.15 13.65 9.13
CA LEU A 311 -7.60 13.48 9.15
C LEU A 311 -8.36 14.65 9.80
N SER A 312 -7.68 15.76 10.12
CA SER A 312 -8.36 16.99 10.59
C SER A 312 -8.80 17.90 9.45
N HIS A 313 -8.52 17.53 8.19
CA HIS A 313 -9.03 18.24 7.03
C HIS A 313 -10.55 18.24 7.04
N PHE A 314 -11.17 19.35 6.67
CA PHE A 314 -12.60 19.60 6.82
C PHE A 314 -13.47 18.77 5.84
N ASP A 315 -12.89 18.29 4.73
CA ASP A 315 -13.54 17.32 3.82
C ASP A 315 -13.51 15.85 4.32
N VAL A 316 -12.83 15.57 5.43
CA VAL A 316 -12.58 14.19 5.88
C VAL A 316 -13.87 13.53 6.37
N ASP A 317 -14.09 12.30 5.91
CA ASP A 317 -14.99 11.37 6.59
C ASP A 317 -14.29 10.80 7.82
N ASN A 318 -14.90 11.02 8.99
CA ASN A 318 -14.43 10.45 10.25
C ASN A 318 -14.58 8.92 10.31
N SER A 319 -15.21 8.30 9.30
CA SER A 319 -15.29 6.87 9.18
C SER A 319 -13.94 6.24 8.80
N LEU A 320 -13.59 5.17 9.52
CA LEU A 320 -12.43 4.35 9.18
C LEU A 320 -12.74 3.50 7.94
N LEU A 321 -11.73 3.27 7.11
CA LEU A 321 -11.84 2.36 5.97
C LEU A 321 -12.26 0.97 6.46
N LYS A 322 -13.29 0.39 5.85
CA LYS A 322 -13.76 -0.95 6.19
C LYS A 322 -13.45 -1.92 5.06
N VAL A 323 -12.56 -2.89 5.32
CA VAL A 323 -12.24 -3.99 4.40
C VAL A 323 -12.61 -5.31 5.08
N ASP A 324 -13.50 -6.09 4.46
CA ASP A 324 -13.95 -7.41 4.95
C ASP A 324 -14.38 -7.43 6.42
N GLY A 325 -15.06 -6.38 6.87
CA GLY A 325 -15.54 -6.26 8.24
C GLY A 325 -14.58 -5.55 9.21
N VAL A 326 -13.32 -5.39 8.84
CA VAL A 326 -12.25 -4.81 9.68
C VAL A 326 -12.02 -3.35 9.36
N LYS A 327 -11.78 -2.54 10.41
CA LYS A 327 -11.57 -1.09 10.30
C LYS A 327 -10.09 -0.75 10.21
N TYR A 328 -9.76 0.24 9.39
CA TYR A 328 -8.40 0.72 9.18
C TYR A 328 -8.32 2.24 9.26
N LEU A 329 -7.33 2.74 9.99
CA LEU A 329 -6.82 4.10 9.82
C LEU A 329 -6.10 4.14 8.48
N SER A 330 -6.47 5.05 7.59
CA SER A 330 -5.89 5.10 6.26
C SER A 330 -5.85 6.50 5.66
N PHE A 331 -4.85 6.74 4.83
CA PHE A 331 -4.62 8.02 4.15
C PHE A 331 -3.59 7.85 3.01
N PHE A 332 -3.53 8.84 2.13
CA PHE A 332 -2.47 8.98 1.14
C PHE A 332 -1.45 10.02 1.61
N ARG A 333 -0.18 9.79 1.28
CA ARG A 333 0.90 10.75 1.47
C ARG A 333 1.89 10.68 0.32
N PRO A 334 2.80 11.66 0.20
CA PRO A 334 3.85 11.60 -0.81
C PRO A 334 4.75 10.38 -0.59
N PHE A 335 5.33 9.89 -1.68
CA PHE A 335 6.37 8.88 -1.65
C PHE A 335 7.69 9.43 -1.12
N CYS A 336 8.47 8.58 -0.45
CA CYS A 336 9.80 8.88 0.07
C CYS A 336 10.76 7.74 -0.32
N ALA A 337 12.03 8.04 -0.58
CA ALA A 337 12.99 7.01 -1.01
C ALA A 337 13.16 5.89 0.04
N GLU A 338 13.00 6.21 1.32
CA GLU A 338 13.00 5.29 2.45
C GLU A 338 11.87 4.25 2.38
N ASP A 339 10.77 4.53 1.69
CA ASP A 339 9.66 3.57 1.52
C ASP A 339 10.11 2.32 0.74
N MET A 340 11.14 2.43 -0.09
CA MET A 340 11.76 1.30 -0.79
C MET A 340 12.84 0.58 0.05
N LYS A 341 13.31 1.16 1.16
CA LYS A 341 14.38 0.54 1.97
C LYS A 341 13.87 -0.54 2.92
N GLY A 342 12.60 -0.51 3.30
CA GLY A 342 11.93 -1.63 3.99
C GLY A 342 11.67 -2.86 3.09
N ALA A 343 12.13 -2.80 1.84
CA ALA A 343 11.79 -3.72 0.76
C ALA A 343 12.97 -4.66 0.38
N TYR A 344 14.14 -4.42 0.97
CA TYR A 344 15.39 -5.18 0.78
C TYR A 344 15.98 -5.58 2.15
N VAL A 345 15.26 -6.42 2.87
CA VAL A 345 15.89 -7.41 3.75
C VAL A 345 15.54 -8.77 3.18
#